data_AF-E0S8F2-F1
#
_entry.id   AF-E0S8F2-F1
#
_cell.length_a   1.000
_cell.length_b   1.000
_cell.length_c   1.000
_cell.angle_alpha   90.00
_cell.angle_beta   90.00
_cell.angle_gamma   90.00
#
_symmetry.space_group_name_H-M   'P 1'
#
loop_
_entity.id
_entity.type
_entity.pdbx_description
1 polymer ?
#
loop_
_entity_poly.entity_id
_entity_poly.type
_entity_poly.pdbx_seq_one_letter_code
_entity_poly.pdbx_strand_id
1 'polypeptide(L)'
;MFFKKHEEPKALGAGERLNLLSNRLTGSIYYEDRADALEKILEMSKVYPVEVGVHALEDVICSMERMDDVSIHLKILSNVLRCIHRLEFIDIIVKNSESLRILCDCIGNGKSGKEVYDLLCVLSVSEFFSPKAVGIPSMAHYCVQMVKEKRMGLIPRLALGDLNFRRELTFMGIFENLLKELQDEFSRDAMSTLALLLKDSPFNQNYFNELRWDFLLKYIDKHPNEVFDVLSALIDLKNIEFQKLQSSVYRRIDLVVLLEFRRWDLLYLIVKDNQPYTEKLLETSVFDKIEEWLPKETLTTKQNELYLLVDYLLFWSNPDVSKMNSYKIYTMKSLREQDISTNDLMEGAFKIIGQLDSREETVVFDALIFIIFNFEKSRAEKMISVLSEIFCDYTKPKLHRFLCLIILLMLETPVDRVNINHYTAYHLLREARFLLCSIDLNSPLYLTNEMVDILVNNIGDLVRIR
;
A
#
# COMPACT_ATOMS: atom_id res chain seq x y z
N MET A 1 45.88 8.59 -69.15
CA MET A 1 45.15 7.57 -68.35
C MET A 1 45.56 7.74 -66.89
N PHE A 2 44.74 8.42 -66.09
CA PHE A 2 44.92 8.54 -64.64
C PHE A 2 43.87 7.66 -63.96
N PHE A 3 44.19 6.38 -63.75
CA PHE A 3 43.49 5.61 -62.73
C PHE A 3 44.28 5.80 -61.44
N LYS A 4 43.82 6.71 -60.58
CA LYS A 4 44.25 6.74 -59.18
C LYS A 4 43.95 5.36 -58.60
N LYS A 5 44.98 4.69 -58.06
CA LYS A 5 44.77 3.56 -57.14
C LYS A 5 43.80 4.04 -56.07
N HIS A 6 42.60 3.45 -56.04
CA HIS A 6 41.70 3.62 -54.91
C HIS A 6 42.44 3.11 -53.67
N GLU A 7 42.69 4.00 -52.71
CA GLU A 7 43.07 3.59 -51.36
C GLU A 7 41.98 2.64 -50.85
N GLU A 8 42.38 1.50 -50.29
CA GLU A 8 41.43 0.60 -49.62
C GLU A 8 40.69 1.41 -48.56
N PRO A 9 39.34 1.39 -48.56
CA PRO A 9 38.58 2.21 -47.63
C PRO A 9 38.95 1.82 -46.19
N LYS A 10 39.25 2.84 -45.37
CA LYS A 10 39.49 2.66 -43.93
C LYS A 10 38.38 1.80 -43.35
N ALA A 11 38.76 0.81 -42.53
CA ALA A 11 37.78 -0.03 -41.84
C ALA A 11 36.84 0.85 -41.02
N LEU A 12 35.56 0.86 -41.42
CA LEU A 12 34.53 1.64 -40.74
C LEU A 12 34.48 1.28 -39.26
N GLY A 13 34.36 2.29 -38.40
CA GLY A 13 34.15 2.10 -36.96
C GLY A 13 32.81 1.40 -36.68
N ALA A 14 32.65 0.79 -35.50
CA ALA A 14 31.42 0.07 -35.16
C ALA A 14 30.15 0.95 -35.28
N GLY A 15 30.20 2.20 -34.82
CA GLY A 15 29.08 3.15 -34.95
C GLY A 15 28.74 3.51 -36.40
N GLU A 16 29.73 3.71 -37.27
CA GLU A 16 29.49 4.00 -38.69
C GLU A 16 28.85 2.81 -39.42
N ARG A 17 29.29 1.58 -39.09
CA ARG A 17 28.66 0.36 -39.61
C ARG A 17 27.22 0.23 -39.14
N LEU A 18 26.96 0.50 -37.85
CA LEU A 18 25.61 0.45 -37.29
C LEU A 18 24.70 1.48 -37.95
N ASN A 19 25.15 2.71 -38.17
CA ASN A 19 24.36 3.72 -38.88
C ASN A 19 23.99 3.26 -40.31
N LEU A 20 24.92 2.62 -41.04
CA LEU A 20 24.62 2.06 -42.37
C LEU A 20 23.61 0.92 -42.30
N LEU A 21 23.71 0.04 -41.29
CA LEU A 21 22.77 -1.05 -41.08
C LEU A 21 21.38 -0.52 -40.68
N SER A 22 21.30 0.49 -39.81
CA SER A 22 20.08 1.19 -39.45
C SER A 22 19.40 1.82 -40.67
N ASN A 23 20.17 2.50 -41.53
CA ASN A 23 19.64 3.08 -42.78
C ASN A 23 19.07 2.02 -43.73
N ARG A 24 19.71 0.84 -43.83
CA ARG A 24 19.17 -0.29 -44.60
C ARG A 24 17.89 -0.83 -43.96
N LEU A 25 17.89 -0.96 -42.64
CA LEU A 25 16.75 -1.47 -41.89
C LEU A 25 15.50 -0.59 -42.06
N THR A 26 15.65 0.73 -42.03
CA THR A 26 14.53 1.68 -42.14
C THR A 26 14.19 2.08 -43.57
N GLY A 27 15.19 2.17 -44.45
CA GLY A 27 15.07 2.72 -45.80
C GLY A 27 14.87 1.70 -46.92
N SER A 28 15.15 0.42 -46.68
CA SER A 28 15.05 -0.60 -47.72
C SER A 28 13.60 -1.01 -48.00
N ILE A 29 13.26 -1.09 -49.30
CA ILE A 29 11.96 -1.58 -49.78
C ILE A 29 11.86 -3.11 -49.74
N TYR A 30 13.00 -3.81 -49.69
CA TYR A 30 13.06 -5.28 -49.74
C TYR A 30 13.04 -5.85 -48.31
N TYR A 31 12.29 -6.94 -48.12
CA TYR A 31 12.20 -7.59 -46.82
C TYR A 31 13.51 -8.30 -46.45
N GLU A 32 14.13 -8.96 -47.43
CA GLU A 32 15.35 -9.75 -47.30
C GLU A 32 16.54 -8.88 -46.89
N ASP A 33 16.62 -7.66 -47.43
CA ASP A 33 17.66 -6.70 -47.11
C ASP A 33 17.54 -6.18 -45.67
N ARG A 34 16.30 -5.98 -45.18
CA ARG A 34 16.02 -5.63 -43.78
C ARG A 34 16.37 -6.78 -42.84
N ALA A 35 16.03 -8.01 -43.22
CA ALA A 35 16.38 -9.20 -42.46
C ALA A 35 17.91 -9.39 -42.36
N ASP A 36 18.66 -9.24 -43.47
CA ASP A 36 20.13 -9.29 -43.46
C ASP A 36 20.74 -8.17 -42.59
N ALA A 37 20.17 -6.96 -42.64
CA ALA A 37 20.60 -5.87 -41.78
C ALA A 37 20.39 -6.20 -40.29
N LEU A 38 19.24 -6.77 -39.92
CA LEU A 38 18.93 -7.18 -38.55
C LEU A 38 19.86 -8.28 -38.03
N GLU A 39 20.16 -9.30 -38.84
CA GLU A 39 21.09 -10.36 -38.45
C GLU A 39 22.50 -9.81 -38.17
N LYS A 40 22.98 -8.88 -39.01
CA LYS A 40 24.26 -8.19 -38.78
C LYS A 40 24.23 -7.33 -37.52
N ILE A 41 23.13 -6.64 -37.24
CA ILE A 41 22.97 -5.89 -35.98
C ILE A 41 22.95 -6.86 -34.79
N LEU A 42 22.33 -8.04 -34.91
CA LEU A 42 22.32 -9.07 -33.87
C LEU A 42 23.74 -9.56 -33.56
N GLU A 43 24.55 -9.86 -34.58
CA GLU A 43 25.95 -10.22 -34.39
C GLU A 43 26.72 -9.12 -33.65
N MET A 44 26.54 -7.86 -34.06
CA MET A 44 27.17 -6.72 -33.41
C MET A 44 26.67 -6.52 -31.97
N SER A 45 25.40 -6.77 -31.67
CA SER A 45 24.83 -6.58 -30.32
C SER A 45 25.44 -7.51 -29.28
N LYS A 46 25.98 -8.66 -29.69
CA LYS A 46 26.67 -9.59 -28.79
C LYS A 46 28.06 -9.09 -28.38
N VAL A 47 28.70 -8.29 -29.24
CA VAL A 47 30.09 -7.83 -29.07
C VAL A 47 30.14 -6.38 -28.58
N TYR A 48 29.24 -5.53 -29.11
CA TYR A 48 29.18 -4.08 -28.91
C TYR A 48 27.75 -3.63 -28.51
N PRO A 49 27.20 -4.13 -27.39
CA PRO A 49 25.80 -3.87 -27.01
C PRO A 49 25.52 -2.39 -26.73
N VAL A 50 26.50 -1.63 -26.25
CA VAL A 50 26.35 -0.20 -25.94
C VAL A 50 26.24 0.60 -27.24
N GLU A 51 27.12 0.34 -28.20
CA GLU A 51 27.13 1.00 -29.50
C GLU A 51 25.84 0.69 -30.29
N VAL A 52 25.34 -0.55 -30.21
CA VAL A 52 24.03 -0.90 -30.78
C VAL A 52 22.91 -0.12 -30.09
N GLY A 53 22.96 -0.01 -28.76
CA GLY A 53 22.02 0.79 -27.99
C GLY A 53 21.99 2.27 -28.40
N VAL A 54 23.16 2.86 -28.69
CA VAL A 54 23.30 4.27 -29.07
C VAL A 54 22.89 4.52 -30.53
N HIS A 55 23.25 3.63 -31.46
CA HIS A 55 23.17 3.90 -32.90
C HIS A 55 22.02 3.21 -33.63
N ALA A 56 21.43 2.16 -33.05
CA ALA A 56 20.47 1.32 -33.78
C ALA A 56 19.20 0.98 -32.98
N LEU A 57 19.13 1.30 -31.68
CA LEU A 57 18.05 0.85 -30.80
C LEU A 57 16.64 1.25 -31.29
N GLU A 58 16.48 2.53 -31.63
CA GLU A 58 15.20 3.07 -32.09
C GLU A 58 14.79 2.46 -33.44
N ASP A 59 15.72 2.39 -34.39
CA ASP A 59 15.49 1.80 -35.72
C ASP A 59 15.13 0.31 -35.64
N VAL A 60 15.78 -0.42 -34.73
CA VAL A 60 15.42 -1.81 -34.41
C VAL A 60 13.97 -1.86 -33.96
N ILE A 61 13.56 -1.09 -32.93
CA ILE A 61 12.18 -1.11 -32.43
C ILE A 61 11.18 -0.73 -33.54
N CYS A 62 11.40 0.39 -34.24
CA CYS A 62 10.55 0.85 -35.34
C CYS A 62 10.37 -0.19 -36.46
N SER A 63 11.42 -0.96 -36.75
CA SER A 63 11.33 -1.99 -37.80
C SER A 63 10.42 -3.17 -37.44
N MET A 64 10.08 -3.37 -36.15
CA MET A 64 9.16 -4.45 -35.71
C MET A 64 7.76 -4.31 -36.32
N GLU A 65 7.32 -3.09 -36.64
CA GLU A 65 6.04 -2.86 -37.32
C GLU A 65 6.01 -3.51 -38.71
N ARG A 66 7.15 -3.51 -39.40
CA ARG A 66 7.28 -3.90 -40.81
C ARG A 66 7.78 -5.33 -41.02
N MET A 67 8.02 -6.07 -39.93
CA MET A 67 8.56 -7.43 -39.95
C MET A 67 7.54 -8.39 -39.31
N ASP A 68 7.32 -9.55 -39.93
CA ASP A 68 6.38 -10.56 -39.41
C ASP A 68 6.94 -11.28 -38.18
N ASP A 69 8.21 -11.67 -38.23
CA ASP A 69 8.95 -12.22 -37.09
C ASP A 69 9.78 -11.13 -36.41
N VAL A 70 9.63 -11.04 -35.09
CA VAL A 70 10.33 -10.08 -34.22
C VAL A 70 11.35 -10.75 -33.30
N SER A 71 11.60 -12.05 -33.47
CA SER A 71 12.49 -12.84 -32.62
C SER A 71 13.93 -12.29 -32.59
N ILE A 72 14.43 -11.78 -33.72
CA ILE A 72 15.76 -11.18 -33.83
C ILE A 72 15.81 -9.84 -33.08
N HIS A 73 14.78 -8.99 -33.23
CA HIS A 73 14.66 -7.73 -32.51
C HIS A 73 14.72 -7.93 -31.01
N LEU A 74 13.93 -8.88 -30.50
CA LEU A 74 13.88 -9.19 -29.08
C LEU A 74 15.22 -9.69 -28.54
N LYS A 75 15.99 -10.45 -29.34
CA LYS A 75 17.37 -10.85 -28.98
C LYS A 75 18.32 -9.65 -28.94
N ILE A 76 18.23 -8.74 -29.91
CA ILE A 76 19.02 -7.51 -29.92
C ILE A 76 18.71 -6.68 -28.66
N LEU A 77 17.44 -6.42 -28.40
CA LEU A 77 16.98 -5.68 -27.22
C LEU A 77 17.45 -6.35 -25.92
N SER A 78 17.36 -7.68 -25.83
CA SER A 78 17.85 -8.43 -24.67
C SER A 78 19.36 -8.23 -24.45
N ASN A 79 20.17 -8.23 -25.52
CA ASN A 79 21.61 -8.00 -25.42
C ASN A 79 21.93 -6.57 -24.97
N VAL A 80 21.24 -5.57 -25.52
CA VAL A 80 21.39 -4.15 -25.12
C VAL A 80 21.01 -3.97 -23.64
N LEU A 81 19.88 -4.53 -23.22
CA LEU A 81 19.38 -4.41 -21.84
C LEU A 81 20.16 -5.24 -20.80
N ARG A 82 21.13 -6.07 -21.24
CA ARG A 82 22.05 -6.81 -20.36
C ARG A 82 23.41 -6.11 -20.19
N CYS A 83 23.64 -4.97 -20.85
CA CYS A 83 24.90 -4.25 -20.73
C CYS A 83 25.00 -3.43 -19.43
N ILE A 84 26.17 -2.81 -19.21
CA ILE A 84 26.46 -1.96 -18.05
C ILE A 84 25.54 -0.73 -17.97
N HIS A 85 25.10 -0.17 -19.10
CA HIS A 85 24.23 1.01 -19.21
C HIS A 85 22.74 0.64 -19.31
N ARG A 86 22.33 -0.55 -18.85
CA ARG A 86 20.96 -1.05 -19.04
C ARG A 86 19.86 -0.07 -18.59
N LEU A 87 20.05 0.63 -17.47
CA LEU A 87 19.02 1.53 -16.92
C LEU A 87 18.82 2.75 -17.82
N GLU A 88 19.89 3.28 -18.40
CA GLU A 88 19.82 4.39 -19.36
C GLU A 88 19.04 3.97 -20.61
N PHE A 89 19.31 2.77 -21.14
CA PHE A 89 18.57 2.26 -22.29
C PHE A 89 17.10 1.94 -22.00
N ILE A 90 16.79 1.42 -20.79
CA ILE A 90 15.40 1.28 -20.35
C ILE A 90 14.70 2.65 -20.39
N ASP A 91 15.32 3.67 -19.80
CA ASP A 91 14.74 5.02 -19.76
C ASP A 91 14.57 5.63 -21.16
N ILE A 92 15.52 5.41 -22.07
CA ILE A 92 15.42 5.86 -23.47
C ILE A 92 14.19 5.23 -24.13
N ILE A 93 14.03 3.90 -24.02
CA ILE A 93 12.89 3.18 -24.60
C ILE A 93 11.58 3.67 -23.99
N VAL A 94 11.53 3.81 -22.66
CA VAL A 94 10.29 4.16 -21.94
C VAL A 94 9.87 5.62 -22.17
N LYS A 95 10.84 6.55 -22.27
CA LYS A 95 10.54 7.97 -22.53
C LYS A 95 9.98 8.17 -23.94
N ASN A 96 10.34 7.31 -24.89
CA ASN A 96 9.80 7.31 -26.24
C ASN A 96 8.44 6.57 -26.27
N SER A 97 7.35 7.32 -26.28
CA SER A 97 5.98 6.74 -26.33
C SER A 97 5.74 5.89 -27.56
N GLU A 98 6.39 6.22 -28.68
CA GLU A 98 6.25 5.47 -29.92
C GLU A 98 6.90 4.09 -29.82
N SER A 99 8.08 4.00 -29.20
CA SER A 99 8.74 2.72 -28.95
C SER A 99 7.88 1.80 -28.10
N LEU A 100 7.26 2.32 -27.03
CA LEU A 100 6.36 1.51 -26.21
C LEU A 100 5.08 1.12 -26.97
N ARG A 101 4.51 2.01 -27.79
CA ARG A 101 3.35 1.69 -28.65
C ARG A 101 3.66 0.52 -29.56
N ILE A 102 4.78 0.57 -30.28
CA ILE A 102 5.20 -0.50 -31.20
C ILE A 102 5.35 -1.84 -30.47
N LEU A 103 5.97 -1.84 -29.29
CA LEU A 103 6.09 -3.06 -28.48
C LEU A 103 4.72 -3.59 -28.09
N CYS A 104 3.79 -2.74 -27.65
CA CYS A 104 2.44 -3.17 -27.27
C CYS A 104 1.65 -3.71 -28.47
N ASP A 105 1.77 -3.07 -29.63
CA ASP A 105 1.12 -3.52 -30.87
C ASP A 105 1.65 -4.88 -31.35
N CYS A 106 2.89 -5.25 -31.01
CA CYS A 106 3.38 -6.62 -31.28
C CYS A 106 2.56 -7.68 -30.52
N ILE A 107 2.13 -7.40 -29.29
CA ILE A 107 1.26 -8.30 -28.52
C ILE A 107 -0.10 -8.43 -29.22
N GLY A 108 -0.73 -7.31 -29.56
CA GLY A 108 -2.04 -7.28 -30.21
C GLY A 108 -2.07 -7.98 -31.57
N ASN A 109 -0.96 -7.90 -32.31
CA ASN A 109 -0.81 -8.56 -33.61
C ASN A 109 -0.32 -10.03 -33.51
N GLY A 110 -0.21 -10.58 -32.29
CA GLY A 110 0.21 -11.97 -32.07
C GLY A 110 1.69 -12.25 -32.35
N LYS A 111 2.54 -11.22 -32.43
CA LYS A 111 3.97 -11.35 -32.71
C LYS A 111 4.76 -11.55 -31.41
N SER A 112 5.14 -12.80 -31.11
CA SER A 112 5.96 -13.16 -29.93
C SER A 112 5.44 -12.54 -28.62
N GLY A 113 4.11 -12.58 -28.41
CA GLY A 113 3.44 -11.81 -27.35
C GLY A 113 4.00 -12.06 -25.95
N LYS A 114 4.39 -13.31 -25.66
CA LYS A 114 5.04 -13.71 -24.40
C LYS A 114 6.38 -13.01 -24.19
N GLU A 115 7.27 -13.07 -25.17
CA GLU A 115 8.61 -12.50 -25.09
C GLU A 115 8.57 -10.97 -25.03
N VAL A 116 7.61 -10.36 -25.74
CA VAL A 116 7.35 -8.92 -25.67
C VAL A 116 6.82 -8.53 -24.29
N TYR A 117 5.92 -9.31 -23.70
CA TYR A 117 5.44 -9.07 -22.33
C TYR A 117 6.59 -9.15 -21.31
N ASP A 118 7.49 -10.12 -21.46
CA ASP A 118 8.65 -10.26 -20.60
C ASP A 118 9.61 -9.07 -20.75
N LEU A 119 9.77 -8.53 -21.96
CA LEU A 119 10.48 -7.29 -22.19
C LEU A 119 9.81 -6.10 -21.49
N LEU A 120 8.48 -5.95 -21.61
CA LEU A 120 7.74 -4.89 -20.91
C LEU A 120 7.91 -5.01 -19.37
N CYS A 121 7.94 -6.23 -18.82
CA CYS A 121 8.25 -6.46 -17.41
C CYS A 121 9.63 -5.91 -17.02
N VAL A 122 10.65 -6.10 -17.87
CA VAL A 122 11.99 -5.51 -17.65
C VAL A 122 11.94 -3.99 -17.72
N LEU A 123 11.24 -3.43 -18.71
CA LEU A 123 11.13 -1.98 -18.88
C LEU A 123 10.38 -1.30 -17.73
N SER A 124 9.46 -2.02 -17.09
CA SER A 124 8.66 -1.51 -15.98
C SER A 124 9.41 -1.25 -14.67
N VAL A 125 10.74 -1.42 -14.67
CA VAL A 125 11.61 -0.95 -13.58
C VAL A 125 11.81 0.57 -13.62
N SER A 126 11.61 1.22 -14.78
CA SER A 126 11.68 2.68 -14.89
C SER A 126 10.50 3.36 -14.22
N GLU A 127 10.77 4.45 -13.49
CA GLU A 127 9.74 5.31 -12.88
C GLU A 127 8.80 5.94 -13.91
N PHE A 128 9.27 6.11 -15.15
CA PHE A 128 8.49 6.69 -16.24
C PHE A 128 7.54 5.68 -16.90
N PHE A 129 7.67 4.38 -16.59
CA PHE A 129 6.96 3.33 -17.31
C PHE A 129 5.45 3.42 -17.13
N SER A 130 4.95 3.38 -15.89
CA SER A 130 3.52 3.35 -15.63
C SER A 130 2.77 4.55 -16.25
N PRO A 131 3.20 5.82 -16.03
CA PRO A 131 2.53 6.97 -16.64
C PRO A 131 2.52 6.96 -18.17
N LYS A 132 3.56 6.39 -18.80
CA LYS A 132 3.66 6.32 -20.26
C LYS A 132 2.87 5.15 -20.84
N ALA A 133 2.97 3.99 -20.21
CA ALA A 133 2.35 2.74 -20.65
C ALA A 133 0.82 2.80 -20.55
N VAL A 134 0.28 3.38 -19.47
CA VAL A 134 -1.17 3.56 -19.31
C VAL A 134 -1.78 4.42 -20.42
N GLY A 135 -1.02 5.36 -20.98
CA GLY A 135 -1.47 6.20 -22.10
C GLY A 135 -1.51 5.50 -23.47
N ILE A 136 -1.05 4.25 -23.57
CA ILE A 136 -0.99 3.52 -24.83
C ILE A 136 -2.36 2.90 -25.12
N PRO A 137 -2.93 3.10 -26.33
CA PRO A 137 -4.18 2.45 -26.71
C PRO A 137 -4.10 0.92 -26.53
N SER A 138 -5.19 0.34 -26.03
CA SER A 138 -5.31 -1.12 -25.83
C SER A 138 -4.37 -1.72 -24.78
N MET A 139 -3.63 -0.94 -23.99
CA MET A 139 -2.78 -1.46 -22.92
C MET A 139 -3.56 -2.33 -21.92
N ALA A 140 -4.77 -1.90 -21.53
CA ALA A 140 -5.63 -2.69 -20.65
C ALA A 140 -6.05 -4.02 -21.30
N HIS A 141 -6.40 -3.99 -22.60
CA HIS A 141 -6.74 -5.19 -23.36
C HIS A 141 -5.58 -6.19 -23.38
N TYR A 142 -4.37 -5.73 -23.65
CA TYR A 142 -3.17 -6.58 -23.66
C TYR A 142 -2.88 -7.18 -22.27
N CYS A 143 -3.00 -6.39 -21.21
CA CYS A 143 -2.85 -6.89 -19.84
C CYS A 143 -3.85 -8.01 -19.53
N VAL A 144 -5.12 -7.83 -19.89
CA VAL A 144 -6.16 -8.84 -19.67
C VAL A 144 -5.93 -10.10 -20.51
N GLN A 145 -5.47 -9.96 -21.76
CA GLN A 145 -5.10 -11.10 -22.59
C GLN A 145 -4.00 -11.94 -21.94
N MET A 146 -2.98 -11.30 -21.38
CA MET A 146 -1.83 -11.97 -20.75
C MET A 146 -2.20 -12.70 -19.46
N VAL A 147 -3.28 -12.30 -18.77
CA VAL A 147 -3.84 -13.07 -17.64
C VAL A 147 -4.27 -14.46 -18.08
N LYS A 148 -4.84 -14.63 -19.28
CA LYS A 148 -5.20 -15.96 -19.83
C LYS A 148 -3.97 -16.85 -20.07
N GLU A 149 -2.80 -16.23 -20.23
CA GLU A 149 -1.51 -16.91 -20.35
C GLU A 149 -0.77 -17.04 -19.01
N LYS A 150 -1.46 -16.77 -17.89
CA LYS A 150 -0.92 -16.79 -16.52
C LYS A 150 0.21 -15.77 -16.29
N ARG A 151 0.19 -14.66 -17.03
CA ARG A 151 1.18 -13.57 -16.94
C ARG A 151 0.52 -12.29 -16.42
N MET A 152 0.79 -11.97 -15.16
CA MET A 152 0.12 -10.85 -14.46
C MET A 152 1.09 -9.79 -13.93
N GLY A 153 2.40 -9.98 -14.08
CA GLY A 153 3.44 -9.16 -13.43
C GLY A 153 3.40 -7.66 -13.74
N LEU A 154 2.84 -7.25 -14.89
CA LEU A 154 2.67 -5.84 -15.24
C LEU A 154 1.47 -5.17 -14.57
N ILE A 155 0.39 -5.92 -14.32
CA ILE A 155 -0.88 -5.34 -13.87
C ILE A 155 -0.70 -4.60 -12.54
N PRO A 156 -0.03 -5.16 -11.52
CA PRO A 156 0.19 -4.43 -10.28
C PRO A 156 0.93 -3.11 -10.45
N ARG A 157 1.90 -3.03 -11.38
CA ARG A 157 2.69 -1.81 -11.61
C ARG A 157 1.90 -0.73 -12.34
N LEU A 158 1.07 -1.13 -13.30
CA LEU A 158 0.24 -0.20 -14.08
C LEU A 158 -1.01 0.26 -13.31
N ALA A 159 -1.59 -0.62 -12.51
CA ALA A 159 -2.77 -0.32 -11.70
C ALA A 159 -2.43 0.51 -10.45
N LEU A 160 -1.16 0.60 -10.03
CA LEU A 160 -0.77 1.36 -8.85
C LEU A 160 -0.82 2.87 -9.18
N GLY A 161 -1.82 3.57 -8.63
CA GLY A 161 -1.93 5.03 -8.72
C GLY A 161 -2.81 5.57 -9.85
N ASP A 162 -3.28 4.73 -10.78
CA ASP A 162 -4.22 5.14 -11.84
C ASP A 162 -5.59 4.47 -11.71
N LEU A 163 -6.56 5.23 -11.17
CA LEU A 163 -7.94 4.76 -11.00
C LEU A 163 -8.67 4.56 -12.33
N ASN A 164 -8.33 5.30 -13.38
CA ASN A 164 -8.98 5.17 -14.68
C ASN A 164 -8.51 3.90 -15.37
N PHE A 165 -7.22 3.59 -15.32
CA PHE A 165 -6.68 2.35 -15.85
C PHE A 165 -7.27 1.12 -15.15
N ARG A 166 -7.46 1.17 -13.82
CA ARG A 166 -8.18 0.10 -13.10
C ARG A 166 -9.60 -0.12 -13.61
N ARG A 167 -10.32 0.96 -13.93
CA ARG A 167 -11.68 0.87 -14.51
C ARG A 167 -11.63 0.30 -15.92
N GLU A 168 -10.65 0.69 -16.72
CA GLU A 168 -10.44 0.15 -18.06
C GLU A 168 -10.18 -1.35 -18.02
N LEU A 169 -9.31 -1.83 -17.12
CA LEU A 169 -9.10 -3.27 -16.89
C LEU A 169 -10.41 -3.99 -16.54
N THR A 170 -11.24 -3.39 -15.68
CA THR A 170 -12.57 -3.92 -15.34
C THR A 170 -13.47 -4.02 -16.57
N PHE A 171 -13.55 -2.98 -17.40
CA PHE A 171 -14.32 -3.02 -18.65
C PHE A 171 -13.80 -4.07 -19.65
N MET A 172 -12.50 -4.35 -19.63
CA MET A 172 -11.88 -5.40 -20.44
C MET A 172 -12.09 -6.82 -19.87
N GLY A 173 -12.76 -6.95 -18.73
CA GLY A 173 -13.10 -8.25 -18.11
C GLY A 173 -11.94 -8.86 -17.32
N ILE A 174 -11.11 -8.05 -16.66
CA ILE A 174 -9.99 -8.57 -15.85
C ILE A 174 -10.47 -9.51 -14.74
N PHE A 175 -11.59 -9.19 -14.08
CA PHE A 175 -12.08 -9.97 -12.95
C PHE A 175 -12.52 -11.37 -13.36
N GLU A 176 -13.24 -11.49 -14.48
CA GLU A 176 -13.67 -12.78 -15.03
C GLU A 176 -12.46 -13.66 -15.37
N ASN A 177 -11.40 -13.08 -15.94
CA ASN A 177 -10.20 -13.84 -16.29
C ASN A 177 -9.42 -14.26 -15.03
N LEU A 178 -9.30 -13.40 -14.02
CA LEU A 178 -8.68 -13.75 -12.74
C LEU A 178 -9.48 -14.82 -11.99
N LEU A 179 -10.80 -14.69 -11.96
CA LEU A 179 -11.68 -15.68 -11.33
C LEU A 179 -11.62 -17.02 -12.08
N LYS A 180 -11.55 -17.01 -13.41
CA LYS A 180 -11.39 -18.23 -14.20
C LYS A 180 -10.07 -18.94 -13.88
N GLU A 181 -8.96 -18.21 -13.82
CA GLU A 181 -7.66 -18.77 -13.42
C GLU A 181 -7.75 -19.42 -12.03
N LEU A 182 -8.45 -18.76 -11.08
CA LEU A 182 -8.65 -19.25 -9.72
C LEU A 182 -9.67 -20.40 -9.61
N GLN A 183 -10.50 -20.62 -10.63
CA GLN A 183 -11.38 -21.79 -10.67
C GLN A 183 -10.57 -23.06 -10.94
N ASP A 184 -9.59 -22.97 -11.85
CA ASP A 184 -8.73 -24.07 -12.27
C ASP A 184 -7.74 -24.48 -11.17
N GLU A 185 -7.00 -23.51 -10.60
CA GLU A 185 -6.01 -23.75 -9.55
C GLU A 185 -5.82 -22.50 -8.67
N PHE A 186 -5.29 -22.67 -7.46
CA PHE A 186 -4.88 -21.53 -6.65
C PHE A 186 -3.72 -20.78 -7.31
N SER A 187 -3.86 -19.45 -7.44
CA SER A 187 -2.80 -18.56 -7.91
C SER A 187 -2.67 -17.37 -6.95
N ARG A 188 -1.51 -17.30 -6.26
CA ARG A 188 -1.21 -16.18 -5.36
C ARG A 188 -1.21 -14.85 -6.11
N ASP A 189 -0.63 -14.83 -7.31
CA ASP A 189 -0.56 -13.63 -8.14
C ASP A 189 -1.97 -13.13 -8.51
N ALA A 190 -2.87 -14.05 -8.83
CA ALA A 190 -4.27 -13.71 -9.12
C ALA A 190 -4.99 -13.14 -7.89
N MET A 191 -4.85 -13.77 -6.71
CA MET A 191 -5.42 -13.26 -5.45
C MET A 191 -4.89 -11.87 -5.10
N SER A 192 -3.56 -11.67 -5.19
CA SER A 192 -2.95 -10.36 -4.90
C SER A 192 -3.40 -9.28 -5.90
N THR A 193 -3.59 -9.66 -7.17
CA THR A 193 -4.09 -8.75 -8.20
C THR A 193 -5.55 -8.38 -7.95
N LEU A 194 -6.39 -9.34 -7.54
CA LEU A 194 -7.77 -9.07 -7.11
C LEU A 194 -7.81 -8.06 -5.96
N ALA A 195 -7.07 -8.33 -4.87
CA ALA A 195 -7.03 -7.44 -3.71
C ALA A 195 -6.58 -6.02 -4.10
N LEU A 196 -5.56 -5.90 -4.95
CA LEU A 196 -5.07 -4.61 -5.44
C LEU A 196 -6.12 -3.85 -6.27
N LEU A 197 -6.81 -4.53 -7.18
CA LEU A 197 -7.81 -3.91 -8.05
C LEU A 197 -9.05 -3.46 -7.29
N LEU A 198 -9.38 -4.14 -6.19
CA LEU A 198 -10.53 -3.82 -5.32
C LEU A 198 -10.21 -2.68 -4.35
N LYS A 199 -8.99 -2.62 -3.82
CA LYS A 199 -8.59 -1.65 -2.80
C LYS A 199 -8.83 -0.20 -3.23
N ASP A 200 -9.52 0.56 -2.37
CA ASP A 200 -9.86 1.97 -2.57
C ASP A 200 -10.56 2.24 -3.92
N SER A 201 -11.33 1.28 -4.45
CA SER A 201 -11.99 1.39 -5.76
C SER A 201 -13.47 0.98 -5.71
N PRO A 202 -14.38 1.92 -5.35
CA PRO A 202 -15.82 1.62 -5.21
C PRO A 202 -16.45 1.02 -6.47
N PHE A 203 -16.06 1.50 -7.66
CA PHE A 203 -16.55 0.96 -8.93
C PHE A 203 -16.18 -0.52 -9.11
N ASN A 204 -14.92 -0.86 -8.84
CA ASN A 204 -14.44 -2.24 -8.98
C ASN A 204 -15.05 -3.17 -7.93
N GLN A 205 -15.20 -2.70 -6.69
CA GLN A 205 -15.85 -3.45 -5.61
C GLN A 205 -17.30 -3.80 -5.97
N ASN A 206 -18.06 -2.82 -6.44
CA ASN A 206 -19.46 -3.03 -6.83
C ASN A 206 -19.56 -4.00 -8.01
N TYR A 207 -18.73 -3.82 -9.04
CA TYR A 207 -18.69 -4.72 -10.20
C TYR A 207 -18.33 -6.16 -9.79
N PHE A 208 -17.25 -6.33 -9.02
CA PHE A 208 -16.79 -7.63 -8.57
C PHE A 208 -17.83 -8.35 -7.71
N ASN A 209 -18.57 -7.61 -6.89
CA ASN A 209 -19.61 -8.20 -6.04
C ASN A 209 -20.81 -8.77 -6.81
N GLU A 210 -21.04 -8.33 -8.05
CA GLU A 210 -22.03 -8.93 -8.94
C GLU A 210 -21.54 -10.24 -9.59
N LEU A 211 -20.24 -10.55 -9.46
CA LEU A 211 -19.65 -11.80 -9.94
C LEU A 211 -19.79 -12.92 -8.90
N ARG A 212 -19.70 -14.17 -9.36
CA ARG A 212 -19.66 -15.36 -8.50
C ARG A 212 -18.27 -15.56 -7.91
N TRP A 213 -17.86 -14.69 -7.00
CA TRP A 213 -16.55 -14.74 -6.34
C TRP A 213 -16.52 -15.68 -5.13
N ASP A 214 -17.66 -16.16 -4.65
CA ASP A 214 -17.79 -16.96 -3.43
C ASP A 214 -17.07 -18.31 -3.48
N PHE A 215 -16.77 -18.85 -4.67
CA PHE A 215 -15.93 -20.05 -4.77
C PHE A 215 -14.51 -19.84 -4.21
N LEU A 216 -14.03 -18.59 -4.10
CA LEU A 216 -12.71 -18.27 -3.52
C LEU A 216 -12.62 -18.75 -2.07
N LEU A 217 -13.75 -18.88 -1.37
CA LEU A 217 -13.81 -19.33 0.02
C LEU A 217 -13.32 -20.78 0.19
N LYS A 218 -13.33 -21.59 -0.89
CA LYS A 218 -12.76 -22.95 -0.88
C LYS A 218 -11.25 -22.98 -0.54
N TYR A 219 -10.58 -21.84 -0.64
CA TYR A 219 -9.15 -21.70 -0.37
C TYR A 219 -8.81 -21.30 1.06
N ILE A 220 -9.80 -21.01 1.93
CA ILE A 220 -9.55 -20.54 3.31
C ILE A 220 -8.66 -21.50 4.09
N ASP A 221 -8.87 -22.81 3.98
CA ASP A 221 -8.12 -23.80 4.76
C ASP A 221 -6.62 -23.84 4.44
N LYS A 222 -6.24 -23.51 3.19
CA LYS A 222 -4.84 -23.60 2.70
C LYS A 222 -4.17 -22.26 2.51
N HIS A 223 -4.94 -21.24 2.14
CA HIS A 223 -4.49 -19.91 1.76
C HIS A 223 -5.39 -18.82 2.39
N PRO A 224 -5.54 -18.83 3.74
CA PRO A 224 -6.47 -17.95 4.43
C PRO A 224 -6.14 -16.47 4.20
N ASN A 225 -4.86 -16.11 4.28
CA ASN A 225 -4.42 -14.72 4.17
C ASN A 225 -4.80 -14.13 2.82
N GLU A 226 -4.49 -14.83 1.72
CA GLU A 226 -4.82 -14.36 0.37
C GLU A 226 -6.34 -14.20 0.17
N VAL A 227 -7.16 -15.11 0.71
CA VAL A 227 -8.63 -14.99 0.63
C VAL A 227 -9.12 -13.80 1.44
N PHE A 228 -8.69 -13.68 2.69
CA PHE A 228 -9.13 -12.58 3.56
C PHE A 228 -8.66 -11.21 3.08
N ASP A 229 -7.50 -11.11 2.42
CA ASP A 229 -7.03 -9.86 1.83
C ASP A 229 -7.94 -9.39 0.68
N VAL A 230 -8.44 -10.32 -0.15
CA VAL A 230 -9.45 -10.01 -1.19
C VAL A 230 -10.76 -9.53 -0.55
N LEU A 231 -11.20 -10.17 0.53
CA LEU A 231 -12.45 -9.82 1.22
C LEU A 231 -12.36 -8.48 1.95
N SER A 232 -11.24 -8.21 2.64
CA SER A 232 -10.98 -6.91 3.25
C SER A 232 -10.89 -5.81 2.19
N ALA A 233 -10.33 -6.08 1.01
CA ALA A 233 -10.30 -5.12 -0.09
C ALA A 233 -11.66 -4.91 -0.76
N LEU A 234 -12.55 -5.91 -0.70
CA LEU A 234 -13.91 -5.82 -1.23
C LEU A 234 -14.81 -4.92 -0.36
N ILE A 235 -14.66 -4.96 0.96
CA ILE A 235 -15.47 -4.16 1.90
C ILE A 235 -14.73 -2.88 2.29
N ASP A 236 -15.12 -1.74 1.70
CA ASP A 236 -14.53 -0.43 2.01
C ASP A 236 -15.57 0.54 2.56
N LEU A 237 -15.27 1.13 3.72
CA LEU A 237 -16.11 2.11 4.40
C LEU A 237 -16.37 3.38 3.57
N LYS A 238 -15.51 3.68 2.59
CA LYS A 238 -15.67 4.82 1.67
C LYS A 238 -16.67 4.53 0.55
N ASN A 239 -17.09 3.28 0.35
CA ASN A 239 -18.02 2.91 -0.71
C ASN A 239 -19.48 3.18 -0.28
N ILE A 240 -20.25 3.87 -1.12
CA ILE A 240 -21.67 4.17 -0.88
C ILE A 240 -22.49 2.86 -0.78
N GLU A 241 -22.09 1.79 -1.47
CA GLU A 241 -22.71 0.46 -1.39
C GLU A 241 -22.14 -0.42 -0.26
N PHE A 242 -21.41 0.15 0.72
CA PHE A 242 -20.76 -0.58 1.81
C PHE A 242 -21.66 -1.64 2.45
N GLN A 243 -22.90 -1.29 2.83
CA GLN A 243 -23.83 -2.23 3.48
C GLN A 243 -24.19 -3.44 2.61
N LYS A 244 -24.29 -3.25 1.28
CA LYS A 244 -24.56 -4.32 0.31
C LYS A 244 -23.36 -5.26 0.21
N LEU A 245 -22.14 -4.70 0.13
CA LEU A 245 -20.89 -5.46 0.08
C LEU A 245 -20.65 -6.24 1.39
N GLN A 246 -20.81 -5.56 2.53
CA GLN A 246 -20.76 -6.14 3.87
C GLN A 246 -21.71 -7.33 3.99
N SER A 247 -22.98 -7.15 3.62
CA SER A 247 -23.99 -8.22 3.65
C SER A 247 -23.64 -9.40 2.75
N SER A 248 -23.01 -9.15 1.59
CA SER A 248 -22.58 -10.19 0.65
C SER A 248 -21.49 -11.08 1.27
N VAL A 249 -20.52 -10.48 1.94
CA VAL A 249 -19.44 -11.23 2.61
C VAL A 249 -19.95 -11.95 3.85
N TYR A 250 -20.68 -11.24 4.71
CA TYR A 250 -21.19 -11.78 5.97
C TYR A 250 -22.02 -13.06 5.79
N ARG A 251 -22.87 -13.12 4.76
CA ARG A 251 -23.73 -14.29 4.50
C ARG A 251 -22.97 -15.57 4.15
N ARG A 252 -21.67 -15.47 3.83
CA ARG A 252 -20.87 -16.57 3.28
C ARG A 252 -19.70 -16.99 4.16
N ILE A 253 -19.40 -16.24 5.21
CA ILE A 253 -18.23 -16.47 6.05
C ILE A 253 -18.66 -16.61 7.50
N ASP A 254 -18.11 -17.62 8.16
CA ASP A 254 -18.29 -17.82 9.59
C ASP A 254 -17.37 -16.87 10.38
N LEU A 255 -17.94 -16.15 11.33
CA LEU A 255 -17.19 -15.26 12.23
C LEU A 255 -16.18 -16.02 13.09
N VAL A 256 -16.48 -17.27 13.44
CA VAL A 256 -15.57 -18.12 14.25
C VAL A 256 -14.26 -18.34 13.50
N VAL A 257 -14.33 -18.61 12.19
CA VAL A 257 -13.15 -18.79 11.33
C VAL A 257 -12.30 -17.51 11.31
N LEU A 258 -12.92 -16.34 11.24
CA LEU A 258 -12.18 -15.07 11.25
C LEU A 258 -11.47 -14.81 12.59
N LEU A 259 -12.07 -15.22 13.71
CA LEU A 259 -11.46 -15.16 15.03
C LEU A 259 -10.26 -16.10 15.15
N GLU A 260 -10.37 -17.33 14.63
CA GLU A 260 -9.29 -18.32 14.63
C GLU A 260 -8.06 -17.82 13.85
N PHE A 261 -8.30 -17.20 12.69
CA PHE A 261 -7.26 -16.60 11.85
C PHE A 261 -6.87 -15.16 12.23
N ARG A 262 -7.46 -14.60 13.30
CA ARG A 262 -7.14 -13.25 13.83
C ARG A 262 -7.29 -12.14 12.79
N ARG A 263 -8.33 -12.21 11.95
CA ARG A 263 -8.66 -11.18 10.96
C ARG A 263 -9.51 -10.07 11.58
N TRP A 264 -8.92 -9.33 12.51
CA TRP A 264 -9.58 -8.26 13.26
C TRP A 264 -10.10 -7.14 12.35
N ASP A 265 -9.33 -6.78 11.32
CA ASP A 265 -9.72 -5.84 10.27
C ASP A 265 -11.03 -6.24 9.59
N LEU A 266 -11.11 -7.49 9.13
CA LEU A 266 -12.26 -8.00 8.41
C LEU A 266 -13.47 -8.18 9.35
N LEU A 267 -13.24 -8.64 10.59
CA LEU A 267 -14.29 -8.71 11.61
C LEU A 267 -14.91 -7.34 11.84
N TYR A 268 -14.09 -6.32 12.05
CA TYR A 268 -14.55 -4.94 12.20
C TYR A 268 -15.38 -4.50 10.98
N LEU A 269 -14.87 -4.67 9.76
CA LEU A 269 -15.59 -4.31 8.53
C LEU A 269 -16.94 -5.03 8.41
N ILE A 270 -17.01 -6.30 8.82
CA ILE A 270 -18.23 -7.10 8.78
C ILE A 270 -19.28 -6.61 9.77
N VAL A 271 -18.91 -6.26 11.00
CA VAL A 271 -19.88 -5.89 12.04
C VAL A 271 -20.17 -4.39 12.09
N LYS A 272 -19.27 -3.56 11.57
CA LYS A 272 -19.37 -2.10 11.65
C LYS A 272 -20.72 -1.60 11.15
N ASP A 273 -21.38 -0.82 12.00
CA ASP A 273 -22.70 -0.21 11.79
C ASP A 273 -23.81 -1.22 11.44
N ASN A 274 -23.68 -2.48 11.89
CA ASN A 274 -24.66 -3.54 11.65
C ASN A 274 -24.99 -4.32 12.94
N GLN A 275 -26.01 -3.85 13.67
CA GLN A 275 -26.39 -4.40 14.98
C GLN A 275 -26.60 -5.93 14.98
N PRO A 276 -27.38 -6.54 14.06
CA PRO A 276 -27.56 -8.00 14.05
C PRO A 276 -26.26 -8.80 13.89
N TYR A 277 -25.27 -8.24 13.19
CA TYR A 277 -24.00 -8.93 12.97
C TYR A 277 -23.09 -8.78 14.20
N THR A 278 -23.13 -7.60 14.83
CA THR A 278 -22.47 -7.35 16.11
C THR A 278 -22.98 -8.26 17.21
N GLU A 279 -24.30 -8.42 17.35
CA GLU A 279 -24.92 -9.31 18.35
C GLU A 279 -24.41 -10.74 18.19
N LYS A 280 -24.37 -11.27 16.96
CA LYS A 280 -23.83 -12.60 16.69
C LYS A 280 -22.33 -12.72 16.95
N LEU A 281 -21.53 -11.67 16.70
CA LEU A 281 -20.11 -11.69 17.06
C LEU A 281 -19.93 -11.75 18.58
N LEU A 282 -20.75 -11.01 19.33
CA LEU A 282 -20.72 -11.01 20.80
C LEU A 282 -21.08 -12.39 21.39
N GLU A 283 -21.90 -13.19 20.69
CA GLU A 283 -22.20 -14.58 21.07
C GLU A 283 -21.00 -15.54 20.90
N THR A 284 -19.98 -15.19 20.10
CA THR A 284 -18.83 -16.07 19.78
C THR A 284 -17.65 -15.99 20.76
N SER A 285 -17.85 -15.50 21.99
CA SER A 285 -16.76 -15.31 22.97
C SER A 285 -15.60 -14.45 22.45
N VAL A 286 -15.91 -13.44 21.61
CA VAL A 286 -14.89 -12.58 20.97
C VAL A 286 -13.94 -11.92 21.97
N PHE A 287 -14.43 -11.51 23.14
CA PHE A 287 -13.60 -10.89 24.17
C PHE A 287 -12.61 -11.86 24.82
N ASP A 288 -12.97 -13.14 24.97
CA ASP A 288 -12.04 -14.17 25.46
C ASP A 288 -10.87 -14.34 24.49
N LYS A 289 -11.15 -14.29 23.18
CA LYS A 289 -10.11 -14.34 22.13
C LYS A 289 -9.25 -13.09 22.11
N ILE A 290 -9.84 -11.91 22.29
CA ILE A 290 -9.12 -10.65 22.37
C ILE A 290 -8.18 -10.64 23.57
N GLU A 291 -8.65 -11.06 24.75
CA GLU A 291 -7.83 -11.19 25.96
C GLU A 291 -6.66 -12.15 25.75
N GLU A 292 -6.89 -13.28 25.10
CA GLU A 292 -5.86 -14.27 24.80
C GLU A 292 -4.76 -13.73 23.86
N TRP A 293 -5.15 -12.96 22.83
CA TRP A 293 -4.26 -12.59 21.73
C TRP A 293 -3.61 -11.23 21.87
N LEU A 294 -4.26 -10.26 22.51
CA LEU A 294 -3.73 -8.91 22.70
C LEU A 294 -2.28 -8.88 23.25
N PRO A 295 -1.91 -9.66 24.28
CA PRO A 295 -0.53 -9.65 24.79
C PRO A 295 0.47 -10.43 23.92
N LYS A 296 0.00 -11.26 22.99
CA LYS A 296 0.83 -12.10 22.11
C LYS A 296 1.10 -11.44 20.75
N GLU A 297 0.35 -10.41 20.40
CA GLU A 297 0.45 -9.76 19.10
C GLU A 297 1.65 -8.82 19.05
N THR A 298 2.60 -9.12 18.17
CA THR A 298 3.85 -8.34 18.03
C THR A 298 3.79 -7.34 16.88
N LEU A 299 2.84 -7.51 15.96
CA LEU A 299 2.68 -6.61 14.82
C LEU A 299 1.79 -5.44 15.21
N THR A 300 2.37 -4.23 15.22
CA THR A 300 1.68 -2.97 15.55
C THR A 300 0.33 -2.83 14.84
N THR A 301 0.29 -3.06 13.52
CA THR A 301 -0.94 -2.92 12.74
C THR A 301 -2.04 -3.88 13.22
N LYS A 302 -1.70 -5.13 13.51
CA LYS A 302 -2.67 -6.14 14.00
C LYS A 302 -3.19 -5.80 15.40
N GLN A 303 -2.32 -5.29 16.26
CA GLN A 303 -2.71 -4.81 17.58
C GLN A 303 -3.69 -3.62 17.47
N ASN A 304 -3.43 -2.69 16.55
CA ASN A 304 -4.29 -1.53 16.31
C ASN A 304 -5.64 -1.90 15.67
N GLU A 305 -5.68 -2.88 14.76
CA GLU A 305 -6.93 -3.45 14.24
C GLU A 305 -7.79 -4.05 15.36
N LEU A 306 -7.15 -4.75 16.32
CA LEU A 306 -7.83 -5.30 17.49
C LEU A 306 -8.38 -4.18 18.38
N TYR A 307 -7.60 -3.13 18.65
CA TYR A 307 -8.07 -1.96 19.39
C TYR A 307 -9.26 -1.26 18.71
N LEU A 308 -9.23 -1.14 17.39
CA LEU A 308 -10.34 -0.60 16.60
C LEU A 308 -11.62 -1.44 16.75
N LEU A 309 -11.49 -2.78 16.71
CA LEU A 309 -12.60 -3.68 16.97
C LEU A 309 -13.12 -3.56 18.41
N VAL A 310 -12.24 -3.51 19.40
CA VAL A 310 -12.62 -3.36 20.82
C VAL A 310 -13.42 -2.08 21.04
N ASP A 311 -12.92 -0.93 20.56
CA ASP A 311 -13.61 0.35 20.71
C ASP A 311 -15.04 0.28 20.13
N TYR A 312 -15.19 -0.35 18.96
CA TYR A 312 -16.50 -0.57 18.37
C TYR A 312 -17.39 -1.49 19.20
N LEU A 313 -16.88 -2.62 19.71
CA LEU A 313 -17.68 -3.56 20.49
C LEU A 313 -18.08 -3.00 21.86
N LEU A 314 -17.24 -2.14 22.46
CA LEU A 314 -17.57 -1.43 23.69
C LEU A 314 -18.72 -0.45 23.51
N PHE A 315 -19.00 0.03 22.30
CA PHE A 315 -20.21 0.82 22.05
C PHE A 315 -21.50 -0.01 22.24
N TRP A 316 -21.47 -1.30 21.92
CA TRP A 316 -22.64 -2.19 21.91
C TRP A 316 -22.79 -3.05 23.16
N SER A 317 -21.72 -3.19 23.94
CA SER A 317 -21.67 -4.09 25.09
C SER A 317 -20.80 -3.52 26.20
N ASN A 318 -21.03 -3.97 27.44
CA ASN A 318 -20.20 -3.65 28.60
C ASN A 318 -19.50 -4.91 29.12
N PRO A 319 -18.52 -5.45 28.39
CA PRO A 319 -17.75 -6.60 28.81
C PRO A 319 -16.88 -6.29 30.03
N ASP A 320 -16.58 -7.31 30.82
CA ASP A 320 -15.51 -7.23 31.81
C ASP A 320 -14.14 -7.27 31.09
N VAL A 321 -13.48 -6.12 31.02
CA VAL A 321 -12.15 -5.96 30.42
C VAL A 321 -11.03 -5.97 31.47
N SER A 322 -11.33 -6.29 32.73
CA SER A 322 -10.35 -6.26 33.82
C SER A 322 -9.11 -7.11 33.54
N LYS A 323 -9.28 -8.24 32.83
CA LYS A 323 -8.19 -9.16 32.48
C LYS A 323 -7.31 -8.72 31.30
N MET A 324 -7.79 -7.81 30.46
CA MET A 324 -7.03 -7.34 29.29
C MET A 324 -5.86 -6.43 29.67
N ASN A 325 -5.86 -5.85 30.88
CA ASN A 325 -4.78 -5.04 31.48
C ASN A 325 -4.13 -4.04 30.50
N SER A 326 -4.96 -3.27 29.78
CA SER A 326 -4.53 -2.29 28.78
C SER A 326 -5.15 -0.92 29.07
N TYR A 327 -4.30 0.07 29.34
CA TYR A 327 -4.72 1.46 29.55
C TYR A 327 -5.47 2.04 28.36
N LYS A 328 -5.15 1.59 27.14
CA LYS A 328 -5.89 1.99 25.94
C LYS A 328 -7.34 1.49 25.98
N ILE A 329 -7.56 0.22 26.32
CA ILE A 329 -8.91 -0.35 26.46
C ILE A 329 -9.67 0.29 27.62
N TYR A 330 -9.02 0.53 28.76
CA TYR A 330 -9.66 1.24 29.87
C TYR A 330 -10.06 2.65 29.46
N THR A 331 -9.24 3.35 28.69
CA THR A 331 -9.59 4.68 28.14
C THR A 331 -10.81 4.60 27.24
N MET A 332 -10.85 3.65 26.30
CA MET A 332 -12.01 3.43 25.42
C MET A 332 -13.27 3.13 26.22
N LYS A 333 -13.16 2.30 27.26
CA LYS A 333 -14.31 1.96 28.12
C LYS A 333 -14.81 3.15 28.94
N SER A 334 -13.90 3.98 29.48
CA SER A 334 -14.26 5.23 30.16
C SER A 334 -14.96 6.22 29.22
N LEU A 335 -14.53 6.29 27.96
CA LEU A 335 -15.16 7.11 26.92
C LEU A 335 -16.60 6.70 26.61
N ARG A 336 -16.95 5.43 26.84
CA ARG A 336 -18.32 4.92 26.70
C ARG A 336 -19.14 5.08 27.99
N GLU A 337 -18.65 5.84 28.96
CA GLU A 337 -19.27 6.06 30.28
C GLU A 337 -19.60 4.74 31.01
N GLN A 338 -18.82 3.69 30.76
CA GLN A 338 -19.03 2.39 31.39
C GLN A 338 -18.29 2.32 32.71
N ASP A 339 -18.87 1.63 33.69
CA ASP A 339 -18.28 1.49 35.03
C ASP A 339 -16.90 0.81 34.99
N ILE A 340 -15.89 1.53 35.47
CA ILE A 340 -14.54 1.02 35.75
C ILE A 340 -14.06 1.64 37.05
N SER A 341 -13.47 0.82 37.94
CA SER A 341 -12.72 1.34 39.07
C SER A 341 -11.42 1.99 38.58
N THR A 342 -11.34 3.32 38.59
CA THR A 342 -10.17 4.09 38.13
C THR A 342 -9.07 4.18 39.19
N ASN A 343 -9.37 3.92 40.46
CA ASN A 343 -8.46 4.18 41.58
C ASN A 343 -7.11 3.48 41.44
N ASP A 344 -7.13 2.15 41.32
CA ASP A 344 -5.90 1.35 41.23
C ASP A 344 -5.21 1.56 39.88
N LEU A 345 -6.00 1.81 38.83
CA LEU A 345 -5.50 2.07 37.47
C LEU A 345 -4.71 3.38 37.41
N MET A 346 -5.19 4.45 38.06
CA MET A 346 -4.54 5.76 38.09
C MET A 346 -3.18 5.69 38.80
N GLU A 347 -3.11 5.05 39.96
CA GLU A 347 -1.83 4.87 40.68
C GLU A 347 -0.84 4.01 39.87
N GLY A 348 -1.34 3.00 39.14
CA GLY A 348 -0.54 2.24 38.17
C GLY A 348 -0.01 3.09 37.02
N ALA A 349 -0.84 3.98 36.46
CA ALA A 349 -0.46 4.86 35.35
C ALA A 349 0.60 5.86 35.80
N PHE A 350 0.46 6.42 37.00
CA PHE A 350 1.45 7.29 37.62
C PHE A 350 2.79 6.58 37.82
N LYS A 351 2.78 5.32 38.27
CA LYS A 351 3.99 4.51 38.39
C LYS A 351 4.68 4.28 37.04
N ILE A 352 3.92 4.03 35.98
CA ILE A 352 4.46 3.85 34.62
C ILE A 352 5.15 5.14 34.15
N ILE A 353 4.50 6.29 34.31
CA ILE A 353 5.04 7.59 33.91
C ILE A 353 6.28 7.96 34.71
N GLY A 354 6.28 7.70 36.03
CA GLY A 354 7.46 7.88 36.88
C GLY A 354 8.64 6.96 36.53
N GLN A 355 8.42 5.94 35.70
CA GLN A 355 9.40 4.96 35.24
C GLN A 355 9.69 5.05 33.74
N LEU A 356 9.38 6.19 33.10
CA LEU A 356 9.40 6.36 31.64
C LEU A 356 10.68 5.84 30.97
N ASP A 357 11.86 6.06 31.57
CA ASP A 357 13.15 5.61 31.02
C ASP A 357 13.34 4.09 30.96
N SER A 358 12.52 3.34 31.68
CA SER A 358 12.57 1.88 31.78
C SER A 358 11.39 1.18 31.11
N ARG A 359 10.54 1.94 30.40
CA ARG A 359 9.30 1.45 29.79
C ARG A 359 9.29 1.69 28.30
N GLU A 360 8.54 0.86 27.59
CA GLU A 360 8.28 1.05 26.17
C GLU A 360 7.47 2.33 25.94
N GLU A 361 7.76 3.01 24.82
CA GLU A 361 7.15 4.28 24.47
C GLU A 361 5.62 4.20 24.44
N THR A 362 5.08 3.14 23.84
CA THR A 362 3.65 2.86 23.69
C THR A 362 2.93 2.74 25.04
N VAL A 363 3.54 2.09 26.02
CA VAL A 363 2.96 1.88 27.35
C VAL A 363 2.86 3.20 28.12
N VAL A 364 3.88 4.05 27.99
CA VAL A 364 3.88 5.39 28.59
C VAL A 364 2.85 6.28 27.90
N PHE A 365 2.77 6.22 26.58
CA PHE A 365 1.77 6.93 25.79
C PHE A 365 0.35 6.57 26.25
N ASP A 366 0.04 5.28 26.33
CA ASP A 366 -1.29 4.81 26.74
C ASP A 366 -1.64 5.24 28.17
N ALA A 367 -0.66 5.27 29.09
CA ALA A 367 -0.86 5.75 30.46
C ALA A 367 -1.12 7.27 30.53
N LEU A 368 -0.40 8.07 29.73
CA LEU A 368 -0.62 9.52 29.64
C LEU A 368 -2.01 9.83 29.07
N ILE A 369 -2.41 9.11 28.02
CA ILE A 369 -3.73 9.22 27.41
C ILE A 369 -4.80 8.86 28.45
N PHE A 370 -4.65 7.74 29.15
CA PHE A 370 -5.58 7.32 30.20
C PHE A 370 -5.81 8.40 31.26
N ILE A 371 -4.76 9.06 31.74
CA ILE A 371 -4.85 10.15 32.73
C ILE A 371 -5.61 11.36 32.18
N ILE A 372 -5.40 11.71 30.91
CA ILE A 372 -6.10 12.85 30.29
C ILE A 372 -7.61 12.58 30.23
N PHE A 373 -8.01 11.37 29.84
CA PHE A 373 -9.43 11.00 29.71
C PHE A 373 -10.10 10.69 31.05
N ASN A 374 -9.35 10.24 32.04
CA ASN A 374 -9.84 9.95 33.40
C ASN A 374 -9.31 10.97 34.41
N PHE A 375 -9.28 12.23 34.00
CA PHE A 375 -8.60 13.27 34.77
C PHE A 375 -9.29 13.54 36.11
N GLU A 376 -8.54 13.34 37.20
CA GLU A 376 -8.94 13.67 38.56
C GLU A 376 -7.93 14.63 39.19
N LYS A 377 -8.30 15.92 39.32
CA LYS A 377 -7.41 17.00 39.77
C LYS A 377 -6.65 16.65 41.06
N SER A 378 -7.35 16.21 42.10
CA SER A 378 -6.77 15.90 43.42
C SER A 378 -5.72 14.79 43.38
N ARG A 379 -5.75 13.91 42.38
CA ARG A 379 -4.77 12.84 42.18
C ARG A 379 -3.62 13.29 41.31
N ALA A 380 -3.94 13.93 40.18
CA ALA A 380 -2.95 14.38 39.21
C ALA A 380 -2.03 15.49 39.76
N GLU A 381 -2.48 16.27 40.75
CA GLU A 381 -1.63 17.26 41.45
C GLU A 381 -0.34 16.65 42.03
N LYS A 382 -0.38 15.38 42.48
CA LYS A 382 0.80 14.67 43.01
C LYS A 382 1.88 14.44 41.94
N MET A 383 1.51 14.50 40.66
CA MET A 383 2.39 14.22 39.52
C MET A 383 3.01 15.48 38.90
N ILE A 384 2.68 16.68 39.39
CA ILE A 384 3.14 17.95 38.78
C ILE A 384 4.67 17.99 38.62
N SER A 385 5.43 17.53 39.63
CA SER A 385 6.89 17.52 39.57
C SER A 385 7.39 16.59 38.45
N VAL A 386 6.85 15.37 38.38
CA VAL A 386 7.24 14.35 37.40
C VAL A 386 6.89 14.79 35.97
N LEU A 387 5.67 15.31 35.77
CA LEU A 387 5.20 15.79 34.46
C LEU A 387 6.02 17.00 33.99
N SER A 388 6.37 17.92 34.90
CA SER A 388 7.23 19.06 34.59
C SER A 388 8.63 18.62 34.17
N GLU A 389 9.21 17.65 34.87
CA GLU A 389 10.52 17.07 34.55
C GLU A 389 10.52 16.43 33.15
N ILE A 390 9.53 15.58 32.86
CA ILE A 390 9.38 14.95 31.53
C ILE A 390 9.21 16.00 30.43
N PHE A 391 8.39 17.03 30.67
CA PHE A 391 8.17 18.09 29.69
C PHE A 391 9.46 18.87 29.36
N CYS A 392 10.26 19.17 30.39
CA CYS A 392 11.50 19.95 30.25
C CYS A 392 12.65 19.13 29.65
N ASP A 393 12.59 17.80 29.70
CA ASP A 393 13.61 16.93 29.11
C ASP A 393 13.44 16.79 27.60
N TYR A 394 14.31 17.49 26.85
CA TYR A 394 14.31 17.48 25.39
C TYR A 394 14.79 16.16 24.76
N THR A 395 15.29 15.21 25.56
CA THR A 395 15.64 13.87 25.09
C THR A 395 14.42 12.95 24.98
N LYS A 396 13.29 13.32 25.62
CA LYS A 396 12.06 12.52 25.57
C LYS A 396 11.28 12.71 24.27
N PRO A 397 10.47 11.70 23.85
CA PRO A 397 9.62 11.82 22.67
C PRO A 397 8.72 13.05 22.72
N LYS A 398 8.66 13.80 21.61
CA LYS A 398 7.91 15.05 21.52
C LYS A 398 6.45 14.90 21.96
N LEU A 399 5.78 13.84 21.50
CA LEU A 399 4.36 13.63 21.80
C LEU A 399 4.11 13.41 23.29
N HIS A 400 4.97 12.66 24.00
CA HIS A 400 4.88 12.51 25.45
C HIS A 400 5.02 13.84 26.19
N ARG A 401 5.99 14.65 25.78
CA ARG A 401 6.19 15.99 26.35
C ARG A 401 4.95 16.85 26.15
N PHE A 402 4.34 16.79 24.97
CA PHE A 402 3.11 17.52 24.69
C PHE A 402 1.92 17.04 25.51
N LEU A 403 1.76 15.72 25.71
CA LEU A 403 0.74 15.18 26.60
C LEU A 403 0.98 15.61 28.06
N CYS A 404 2.23 15.65 28.53
CA CYS A 404 2.56 16.17 29.86
C CYS A 404 2.18 17.65 30.00
N LEU A 405 2.48 18.46 28.98
CA LEU A 405 2.06 19.86 28.94
C LEU A 405 0.53 20.00 29.02
N ILE A 406 -0.22 19.18 28.27
CA ILE A 406 -1.68 19.17 28.31
C ILE A 406 -2.18 18.88 29.73
N ILE A 407 -1.66 17.85 30.41
CA ILE A 407 -2.05 17.51 31.79
C ILE A 407 -1.71 18.66 32.76
N LEU A 408 -0.51 19.24 32.65
CA LEU A 408 -0.09 20.38 33.49
C LEU A 408 -1.02 21.59 33.32
N LEU A 409 -1.48 21.85 32.09
CA LEU A 409 -2.42 22.93 31.79
C LEU A 409 -3.84 22.62 32.28
N MET A 410 -4.30 21.36 32.19
CA MET A 410 -5.57 20.91 32.81
C MET A 410 -5.54 21.04 34.33
N LEU A 411 -4.37 20.91 34.95
CA LEU A 411 -4.14 21.19 36.38
C LEU A 411 -4.09 22.68 36.74
N GLU A 412 -4.29 23.57 35.76
CA GLU A 412 -4.17 25.03 35.92
C GLU A 412 -2.77 25.46 36.40
N THR A 413 -1.73 24.65 36.13
CA THR A 413 -0.36 25.02 36.48
C THR A 413 0.04 26.26 35.69
N PRO A 414 0.50 27.34 36.35
CA PRO A 414 0.97 28.54 35.66
C PRO A 414 2.09 28.20 34.69
N VAL A 415 2.02 28.74 33.47
CA VAL A 415 2.98 28.44 32.38
C VAL A 415 4.41 28.80 32.80
N ASP A 416 4.55 29.87 33.59
CA ASP A 416 5.82 30.31 34.18
C ASP A 416 6.45 29.27 35.12
N ARG A 417 5.63 28.44 35.80
CA ARG A 417 6.12 27.34 36.65
C ARG A 417 6.60 26.13 35.84
N VAL A 418 6.30 26.11 34.53
CA VAL A 418 6.70 25.07 33.58
C VAL A 418 7.87 25.58 32.70
N ASN A 419 8.52 26.69 33.08
CA ASN A 419 9.69 27.28 32.41
C ASN A 419 9.49 27.64 30.93
N ILE A 420 8.26 27.92 30.52
CA ILE A 420 7.93 28.38 29.17
C ILE A 420 7.05 29.63 29.26
N ASN A 421 6.91 30.37 28.15
CA ASN A 421 5.95 31.48 28.06
C ASN A 421 4.68 31.04 27.32
N HIS A 422 3.63 31.87 27.41
CA HIS A 422 2.33 31.60 26.77
C HIS A 422 2.43 31.40 25.25
N TYR A 423 3.28 32.15 24.56
CA TYR A 423 3.48 32.03 23.12
C TYR A 423 4.08 30.66 22.74
N THR A 424 5.09 30.21 23.48
CA THR A 424 5.69 28.90 23.31
C THR A 424 4.68 27.79 23.60
N ALA A 425 3.92 27.89 24.70
CA ALA A 425 2.88 26.91 25.03
C ALA A 425 1.85 26.76 23.89
N TYR A 426 1.39 27.89 23.33
CA TYR A 426 0.46 27.89 22.20
C TYR A 426 1.02 27.18 20.96
N HIS A 427 2.27 27.43 20.59
CA HIS A 427 2.92 26.74 19.47
C HIS A 427 3.05 25.24 19.69
N LEU A 428 3.46 24.83 20.89
CA LEU A 428 3.59 23.41 21.23
C LEU A 428 2.23 22.70 21.19
N LEU A 429 1.16 23.34 21.65
CA LEU A 429 -0.21 22.81 21.55
C LEU A 429 -0.68 22.66 20.09
N ARG A 430 -0.32 23.59 19.20
CA ARG A 430 -0.60 23.46 17.76
C ARG A 430 0.19 22.33 17.11
N GLU A 431 1.46 22.17 17.48
CA GLU A 431 2.30 21.05 17.02
C GLU A 431 1.74 19.72 17.54
N ALA A 432 1.30 19.67 18.80
CA ALA A 432 0.64 18.50 19.38
C ALA A 432 -0.62 18.10 18.60
N ARG A 433 -1.48 19.06 18.29
CA ARG A 433 -2.66 18.84 17.43
C ARG A 433 -2.27 18.24 16.08
N PHE A 434 -1.24 18.79 15.42
CA PHE A 434 -0.77 18.28 14.14
C PHE A 434 -0.26 16.84 14.23
N LEU A 435 0.55 16.54 15.25
CA LEU A 435 1.06 15.18 15.48
C LEU A 435 -0.07 14.18 15.75
N LEU A 436 -1.04 14.53 16.59
CA LEU A 436 -2.19 13.67 16.89
C LEU A 436 -3.03 13.37 15.64
N CYS A 437 -3.30 14.37 14.80
CA CYS A 437 -4.03 14.18 13.54
C CYS A 437 -3.24 13.38 12.48
N SER A 438 -1.95 13.14 12.69
CA SER A 438 -1.10 12.38 11.76
C SER A 438 -0.92 10.90 12.16
N ILE A 439 -1.50 10.48 13.29
CA ILE A 439 -1.45 9.10 13.77
C ILE A 439 -2.40 8.25 12.94
N ASP A 440 -1.88 7.17 12.35
CA ASP A 440 -2.67 6.20 11.57
C ASP A 440 -2.64 4.79 12.20
N LEU A 441 -3.33 3.84 11.57
CA LEU A 441 -3.40 2.43 11.99
C LEU A 441 -2.04 1.71 12.00
N ASN A 442 -1.03 2.23 11.30
CA ASN A 442 0.32 1.65 11.29
C ASN A 442 1.22 2.24 12.38
N SER A 443 0.78 3.32 13.04
CA SER A 443 1.52 3.98 14.10
C SER A 443 1.53 3.14 15.39
N PRO A 444 2.68 3.00 16.08
CA PRO A 444 2.74 2.40 17.41
C PRO A 444 1.96 3.21 18.47
N LEU A 445 1.70 4.50 18.20
CA LEU A 445 0.99 5.40 19.11
C LEU A 445 -0.48 5.57 18.69
N TYR A 446 -1.09 4.55 18.11
CA TYR A 446 -2.46 4.60 17.59
C TYR A 446 -3.49 5.06 18.62
N LEU A 447 -4.39 5.93 18.17
CA LEU A 447 -5.59 6.39 18.87
C LEU A 447 -6.78 6.25 17.92
N THR A 448 -7.97 6.01 18.46
CA THR A 448 -9.19 6.02 17.64
C THR A 448 -9.55 7.46 17.24
N ASN A 449 -10.28 7.63 16.14
CA ASN A 449 -10.64 8.97 15.65
C ASN A 449 -11.36 9.79 16.72
N GLU A 450 -12.23 9.15 17.51
CA GLU A 450 -12.96 9.82 18.59
C GLU A 450 -12.03 10.29 19.72
N MET A 451 -11.03 9.48 20.10
CA MET A 451 -10.01 9.89 21.07
C MET A 451 -9.22 11.11 20.54
N VAL A 452 -8.85 11.10 19.25
CA VAL A 452 -8.15 12.22 18.62
C VAL A 452 -9.02 13.47 18.64
N ASP A 453 -10.28 13.37 18.24
CA ASP A 453 -11.21 14.50 18.19
C ASP A 453 -11.40 15.14 19.57
N ILE A 454 -11.59 14.32 20.62
CA ILE A 454 -11.72 14.81 22.00
C ILE A 454 -10.44 15.50 22.47
N LEU A 455 -9.27 14.90 22.23
CA LEU A 455 -7.99 15.51 22.61
C LEU A 455 -7.74 16.83 21.88
N VAL A 456 -8.05 16.88 20.58
CA VAL A 456 -7.89 18.09 19.77
C VAL A 456 -8.84 19.20 20.23
N ASN A 457 -10.06 18.85 20.61
CA ASN A 457 -11.02 19.80 21.19
C ASN A 457 -10.53 20.31 22.54
N ASN A 458 -10.05 19.42 23.44
CA ASN A 458 -9.47 19.80 24.72
C ASN A 458 -8.27 20.75 24.55
N ILE A 459 -7.39 20.48 23.57
CA ILE A 459 -6.29 21.40 23.21
C ILE A 459 -6.85 22.75 22.74
N GLY A 460 -7.90 22.74 21.93
CA GLY A 460 -8.59 23.95 21.46
C GLY A 460 -9.13 24.81 22.60
N ASP A 461 -9.71 24.18 23.62
CA ASP A 461 -10.25 24.86 24.80
C ASP A 461 -9.14 25.42 25.69
N LEU A 462 -8.06 24.66 25.91
CA LEU A 462 -6.87 25.14 26.63
C LEU A 462 -6.21 26.34 25.95
N VAL A 463 -6.33 26.43 24.62
CA VAL A 463 -5.88 27.57 23.82
C VAL A 463 -6.82 28.77 23.92
N ARG A 464 -8.14 28.56 24.08
CA ARG A 464 -9.17 29.63 24.10
C ARG A 464 -9.44 30.24 25.47
N ILE A 465 -9.20 29.49 26.55
CA ILE A 465 -9.45 29.92 27.94
C ILE A 465 -8.41 30.97 28.41
N ARG A 466 -7.48 31.38 27.53
CA ARG A 466 -6.42 32.34 27.81
C ARG A 466 -6.26 33.30 26.63
#